data_AF-A0A2H6K7S6-F1
#
_entry.id   AF-A0A2H6K7S6-F1
#
_cell.length_a   1.000
_cell.length_b   1.000
_cell.length_c   1.000
_cell.angle_alpha   90.00
_cell.angle_beta   90.00
_cell.angle_gamma   90.00
#
_symmetry.space_group_name_H-M   'P 1'
#
loop_
_entity.id
_entity.type
_entity.pdbx_description
1 polymer ?
#
loop_
_entity_poly.entity_id
_entity_poly.type
_entity_poly.pdbx_seq_one_letter_code
_entity_poly.pdbx_strand_id
1 'polypeptide(L)'
;MTFVCDKTPELSDFTLITGDGSPPDVSAPFTLNSITSSTPYTWNVVEVNVDTTGPYMQGCGVTYTSDEFFKPDTPKLYDTNGQPQFGCKIDLQAAMEAAFYCPAPYVLDPPNCFSQVYVDGEVKNMSDLSKSLVASRSNHFVILSFDSSLVGVGETLRQAPPLECRCVTVKGVVLSTIQIEKYYSK
;
A
#
# COMPACT_ATOMS: atom_id res chain seq x y z
N MET A 1 -13.58 10.29 15.39
CA MET A 1 -13.18 8.99 15.96
C MET A 1 -11.78 8.70 15.44
N THR A 2 -10.82 8.52 16.34
CA THR A 2 -9.41 8.30 16.00
C THR A 2 -9.10 6.88 16.44
N PHE A 3 -8.69 6.03 15.50
CA PHE A 3 -8.28 4.66 15.80
C PHE A 3 -6.78 4.65 16.03
N VAL A 4 -6.35 4.12 17.16
CA VAL A 4 -4.95 3.92 17.48
C VAL A 4 -4.69 2.42 17.33
N CYS A 5 -3.92 2.05 16.31
CA CYS A 5 -3.43 0.69 16.17
C CYS A 5 -2.20 0.56 17.08
N ASP A 6 -2.38 -0.03 18.26
CA ASP A 6 -1.27 -0.44 19.10
C ASP A 6 -1.09 -1.96 19.03
N LYS A 7 0.09 -2.44 19.43
CA LYS A 7 0.37 -3.88 19.51
C LYS A 7 -0.59 -4.57 20.48
N THR A 8 -0.67 -5.90 20.36
CA THR A 8 -1.48 -6.81 21.18
C THR A 8 -1.66 -6.26 22.59
N PRO A 9 -2.89 -5.89 23.00
CA PRO A 9 -3.16 -5.39 24.33
C PRO A 9 -2.66 -6.40 25.36
N GLU A 10 -1.83 -5.96 26.30
CA GLU A 10 -1.40 -6.86 27.37
C GLU A 10 -2.53 -6.95 28.41
N LEU A 11 -2.58 -8.08 29.13
CA LEU A 11 -3.61 -8.30 30.16
C LEU A 11 -3.55 -7.22 31.28
N SER A 12 -2.41 -6.54 31.41
CA SER A 12 -2.15 -5.35 32.23
C SER A 12 -3.01 -4.14 31.85
N ASP A 13 -3.45 -4.04 30.59
CA ASP A 13 -4.25 -2.91 30.08
C ASP A 13 -5.75 -3.05 30.43
N PHE A 14 -6.15 -4.24 30.90
CA PHE A 14 -7.52 -4.54 31.31
C PHE A 14 -7.56 -4.99 32.78
N THR A 15 -7.46 -4.05 33.72
CA THR A 15 -7.81 -4.35 35.12
C THR A 15 -9.32 -4.53 35.25
N LEU A 16 -9.81 -5.74 35.01
CA LEU A 16 -11.14 -6.18 35.40
C LEU A 16 -11.18 -6.35 36.93
N ILE A 17 -11.86 -5.43 37.62
CA ILE A 17 -12.27 -5.66 39.00
C ILE A 17 -13.43 -6.66 38.95
N THR A 18 -13.11 -7.95 38.91
CA THR A 18 -14.06 -9.01 39.19
C THR A 18 -14.36 -8.94 40.68
N GLY A 19 -15.48 -8.32 41.04
CA GLY A 19 -16.06 -8.48 42.35
C GLY A 19 -16.57 -9.91 42.47
N ASP A 20 -15.84 -10.74 43.21
CA ASP A 20 -16.40 -11.97 43.72
C ASP A 20 -16.17 -12.09 45.23
N GLY A 21 -17.20 -12.62 45.89
CA GLY A 21 -17.40 -12.58 47.33
C GLY A 21 -16.27 -13.22 48.14
N SER A 22 -15.92 -12.54 49.24
CA SER A 22 -15.00 -12.94 50.32
C SER A 22 -15.46 -14.23 51.04
N PRO A 23 -14.68 -14.87 51.97
CA PRO A 23 -13.65 -14.26 52.85
C PRO A 23 -12.47 -15.20 53.28
N PRO A 24 -11.72 -14.86 54.35
CA PRO A 24 -10.80 -13.74 54.58
C PRO A 24 -9.33 -14.28 54.54
N ASP A 25 -8.27 -13.49 54.48
CA ASP A 25 -7.67 -12.89 55.67
C ASP A 25 -6.34 -12.19 55.28
N VAL A 26 -5.93 -11.22 56.09
CA VAL A 26 -4.60 -10.58 56.16
C VAL A 26 -4.33 -9.33 55.29
N SER A 27 -4.61 -8.20 55.95
CA SER A 27 -3.79 -6.98 56.11
C SER A 27 -3.71 -5.87 55.05
N ALA A 28 -4.15 -4.67 55.52
CA ALA A 28 -3.55 -3.33 55.44
C ALA A 28 -4.49 -2.26 54.84
N PRO A 29 -4.68 -1.10 55.51
CA PRO A 29 -5.67 -0.11 55.12
C PRO A 29 -5.13 0.78 54.01
N PHE A 30 -5.63 0.63 52.78
CA PHE A 30 -5.47 1.66 51.76
C PHE A 30 -6.56 2.72 51.95
N THR A 31 -6.13 3.90 52.40
CA THR A 31 -6.94 5.11 52.55
C THR A 31 -7.62 5.48 51.24
N LEU A 32 -8.95 5.43 51.24
CA LEU A 32 -9.82 5.89 50.17
C LEU A 32 -9.92 7.41 50.24
N ASN A 33 -9.18 8.13 49.39
CA ASN A 33 -9.45 9.54 49.14
C ASN A 33 -9.63 9.78 47.64
N SER A 34 -10.78 10.39 47.32
CA SER A 34 -11.19 10.95 46.03
C SER A 34 -11.66 9.94 44.96
N ILE A 35 -12.97 9.65 44.95
CA ILE A 35 -13.70 9.35 43.70
C ILE A 35 -14.81 10.39 43.55
N THR A 36 -14.44 11.56 43.04
CA THR A 36 -15.38 12.51 42.45
C THR A 36 -15.64 12.08 41.01
N SER A 37 -16.84 11.55 40.75
CA SER A 37 -17.55 11.56 39.46
C SER A 37 -16.72 11.25 38.20
N SER A 38 -16.47 9.97 37.91
CA SER A 38 -16.15 9.54 36.55
C SER A 38 -17.42 9.00 35.90
N THR A 39 -17.96 9.74 34.93
CA THR A 39 -19.01 9.25 34.01
C THR A 39 -18.64 7.87 33.46
N PRO A 40 -19.58 6.93 33.34
CA PRO A 40 -19.28 5.59 32.82
C PRO A 40 -18.77 5.70 31.38
N TYR A 41 -17.51 5.32 31.17
CA TYR A 41 -16.93 5.20 29.83
C TYR A 41 -17.30 3.83 29.25
N THR A 42 -17.88 3.80 28.05
CA THR A 42 -18.11 2.57 27.29
C THR A 42 -17.01 2.41 26.25
N TRP A 43 -16.24 1.33 26.33
CA TRP A 43 -15.22 0.98 25.35
C TRP A 43 -15.83 0.06 24.29
N ASN A 44 -15.56 0.33 23.02
CA ASN A 44 -15.87 -0.57 21.92
C ASN A 44 -14.55 -1.07 21.35
N VAL A 45 -14.26 -2.36 21.55
CA VAL A 45 -13.05 -2.99 21.01
C VAL A 45 -13.40 -3.60 19.66
N VAL A 46 -12.62 -3.26 18.64
CA VAL A 46 -12.72 -3.89 17.31
C VAL A 46 -11.45 -4.72 17.11
N GLU A 47 -11.62 -6.03 17.10
CA GLU A 47 -10.56 -6.97 16.75
C GLU A 47 -10.57 -7.21 15.25
N VAL A 48 -9.43 -6.97 14.60
CA VAL A 48 -9.26 -7.19 13.16
C VAL A 48 -8.18 -8.25 12.97
N ASN A 49 -8.61 -9.45 12.59
CA ASN A 49 -7.69 -10.50 12.20
C ASN A 49 -7.33 -10.34 10.72
N VAL A 50 -6.03 -10.16 10.41
CA VAL A 50 -5.54 -9.98 9.05
C VAL A 50 -4.69 -11.19 8.68
N ASP A 51 -5.21 -12.03 7.80
CA ASP A 51 -4.45 -13.15 7.26
C ASP A 51 -3.39 -12.63 6.28
N THR A 52 -2.11 -12.83 6.62
CA THR A 52 -1.00 -12.44 5.73
C THR A 52 -0.93 -13.41 4.57
N THR A 53 -1.52 -13.03 3.44
CA THR A 53 -1.16 -13.62 2.16
C THR A 53 0.25 -13.11 1.82
N GLY A 54 1.22 -13.99 1.54
CA GLY A 54 2.60 -13.59 1.18
C GLY A 54 2.64 -12.60 0.01
N PRO A 55 3.79 -11.97 -0.33
CA PRO A 55 3.84 -10.87 -1.29
C PRO A 55 3.15 -11.26 -2.60
N TYR A 56 1.96 -10.70 -2.83
CA TYR A 56 1.04 -11.18 -3.84
C TYR A 56 1.19 -10.42 -5.16
N MET A 57 1.73 -9.19 -5.10
CA MET A 57 1.78 -8.28 -6.22
C MET A 57 3.17 -8.24 -6.87
N GLN A 58 3.18 -8.18 -8.19
CA GLN A 58 4.37 -7.81 -8.97
C GLN A 58 4.61 -6.32 -8.77
N GLY A 59 5.84 -5.91 -8.49
CA GLY A 59 6.09 -4.52 -8.16
C GLY A 59 7.52 -4.19 -7.77
N CYS A 60 7.77 -2.90 -7.62
CA CYS A 60 9.05 -2.40 -7.15
C CYS A 60 8.89 -1.08 -6.41
N GLY A 61 9.97 -0.60 -5.81
CA GLY A 61 9.98 0.69 -5.17
C GLY A 61 11.38 1.21 -4.97
N VAL A 62 11.53 2.08 -3.98
CA VAL A 62 12.82 2.57 -3.50
C VAL A 62 13.14 1.87 -2.17
N THR A 63 14.40 1.48 -1.97
CA THR A 63 15.00 0.85 -0.76
C THR A 63 14.77 -0.66 -0.57
N TYR A 64 15.62 -1.31 0.22
CA TYR A 64 15.54 -2.74 0.55
C TYR A 64 14.22 -3.16 1.23
N THR A 65 13.51 -2.24 1.89
CA THR A 65 12.21 -2.56 2.51
C THR A 65 11.10 -2.75 1.49
N SER A 66 11.33 -2.47 0.20
CA SER A 66 10.39 -2.83 -0.86
C SER A 66 10.33 -4.33 -1.14
N ASP A 67 11.39 -5.07 -0.82
CA ASP A 67 11.52 -6.48 -1.19
C ASP A 67 10.55 -7.38 -0.41
N GLU A 68 10.03 -6.89 0.72
CA GLU A 68 9.01 -7.58 1.51
C GLU A 68 7.59 -7.37 0.97
N PHE A 69 7.34 -6.32 0.18
CA PHE A 69 6.02 -6.01 -0.37
C PHE A 69 5.74 -6.71 -1.70
N PHE A 70 6.79 -7.01 -2.46
CA PHE A 70 6.69 -7.45 -3.85
C PHE A 70 7.22 -8.86 -4.06
N LYS A 71 6.72 -9.52 -5.10
CA LYS A 71 7.22 -10.85 -5.45
C LYS A 71 8.70 -10.76 -5.86
N PRO A 72 9.57 -11.66 -5.36
CA PRO A 72 10.99 -11.64 -5.68
C PRO A 72 11.29 -12.00 -7.15
N ASP A 73 10.32 -12.59 -7.85
CA ASP A 73 10.39 -12.88 -9.28
C ASP A 73 9.99 -11.69 -10.16
N THR A 74 9.73 -10.50 -9.57
CA THR A 74 9.42 -9.29 -10.35
C THR A 74 10.55 -8.98 -11.33
N PRO A 75 10.27 -8.87 -12.64
CA PRO A 75 11.30 -8.58 -13.61
C PRO A 75 11.91 -7.20 -13.37
N LYS A 76 13.25 -7.18 -13.28
CA LYS A 76 14.02 -5.94 -13.12
C LYS A 76 14.04 -5.14 -14.41
N LEU A 77 14.17 -3.83 -14.27
CA LEU A 77 14.34 -2.94 -15.41
C LEU A 77 15.81 -2.94 -15.88
N TYR A 78 16.02 -2.92 -17.19
CA TYR A 78 17.35 -2.87 -17.80
C TYR A 78 17.41 -1.71 -18.80
N ASP A 79 18.58 -1.07 -18.91
CA ASP A 79 18.83 -0.04 -19.91
C ASP A 79 19.03 -0.64 -21.32
N THR A 80 19.22 0.22 -22.32
CA THR A 80 19.46 -0.19 -23.72
C THR A 80 20.74 -1.00 -23.91
N ASN A 81 21.67 -0.95 -22.95
CA ASN A 81 22.91 -1.70 -22.95
C ASN A 81 22.82 -2.99 -22.11
N GLY A 82 21.63 -3.30 -21.57
CA GLY A 82 21.40 -4.46 -20.70
C GLY A 82 21.90 -4.29 -19.27
N GLN A 83 22.27 -3.08 -18.83
CA GLN A 83 22.65 -2.81 -17.45
C GLN A 83 21.41 -2.64 -16.58
N PRO A 84 21.40 -3.19 -15.36
CA PRO A 84 20.26 -3.08 -14.46
C PRO A 84 20.02 -1.62 -14.08
N GLN A 85 18.78 -1.16 -14.26
CA GLN A 85 18.30 0.10 -13.69
C GLN A 85 17.52 -0.20 -12.41
N PHE A 86 17.48 0.79 -11.51
CA PHE A 86 16.59 0.71 -10.36
C PHE A 86 15.14 0.84 -10.86
N GLY A 87 14.38 -0.23 -10.72
CA GLY A 87 13.03 -0.30 -11.25
C GLY A 87 12.62 -1.70 -11.67
N CYS A 88 11.40 -1.80 -12.17
CA CYS A 88 10.79 -3.04 -12.62
C CYS A 88 10.00 -2.83 -13.90
N LYS A 89 9.85 -3.94 -14.62
CA LYS A 89 9.11 -4.02 -15.87
C LYS A 89 8.06 -5.12 -15.75
N ILE A 90 6.78 -4.76 -15.83
CA ILE A 90 5.68 -5.65 -15.49
C ILE A 90 4.79 -5.87 -16.71
N ASP A 91 4.58 -7.13 -17.05
CA ASP A 91 3.55 -7.59 -17.99
C ASP A 91 2.21 -7.60 -17.25
N LEU A 92 1.37 -6.60 -17.47
CA LEU A 92 0.13 -6.45 -16.70
C LEU A 92 -0.91 -7.50 -17.06
N GLN A 93 -0.94 -7.95 -18.32
CA GLN A 93 -1.83 -9.04 -18.74
C GLN A 93 -1.54 -10.33 -17.96
N ALA A 94 -0.26 -10.64 -17.73
CA ALA A 94 0.13 -11.82 -16.98
C ALA A 94 0.00 -11.63 -15.46
N ALA A 95 0.38 -10.44 -14.96
CA ALA A 95 0.40 -10.14 -13.53
C ALA A 95 -0.99 -9.84 -12.94
N MET A 96 -1.94 -9.38 -13.77
CA MET A 96 -3.26 -8.82 -13.42
C MET A 96 -3.20 -7.53 -12.57
N GLU A 97 -2.24 -7.43 -11.67
CA GLU A 97 -2.00 -6.27 -10.81
C GLU A 97 -0.51 -5.96 -10.74
N ALA A 98 -0.21 -4.66 -10.67
CA ALA A 98 1.11 -4.11 -10.51
C ALA A 98 1.10 -3.08 -9.39
N ALA A 99 2.19 -3.01 -8.62
CA ALA A 99 2.29 -2.06 -7.53
C ALA A 99 3.64 -1.34 -7.50
N PHE A 100 3.62 -0.10 -7.01
CA PHE A 100 4.79 0.77 -6.94
C PHE A 100 4.86 1.50 -5.62
N TYR A 101 6.01 1.44 -4.97
CA TYR A 101 6.24 2.05 -3.67
C TYR A 101 7.26 3.19 -3.74
N CYS A 102 6.83 4.39 -3.36
CA CYS A 102 7.62 5.61 -3.31
C CYS A 102 7.48 6.27 -1.93
N PRO A 103 8.37 5.96 -0.97
CA PRO A 103 8.30 6.49 0.39
C PRO A 103 8.70 7.96 0.49
N ALA A 104 8.24 8.64 1.54
CA ALA A 104 8.80 9.93 1.93
C ALA A 104 10.33 9.82 2.19
N PRO A 105 11.14 10.84 1.84
CA PRO A 105 10.76 12.16 1.32
C PRO A 105 10.66 12.22 -0.22
N TYR A 106 10.63 11.07 -0.90
CA TYR A 106 10.53 10.99 -2.35
C TYR A 106 9.08 11.14 -2.81
N VAL A 107 8.90 11.48 -4.08
CA VAL A 107 7.59 11.75 -4.67
C VAL A 107 7.39 10.96 -5.96
N LEU A 108 6.14 10.58 -6.21
CA LEU A 108 5.75 9.98 -7.47
C LEU A 108 5.80 11.02 -8.59
N ASP A 109 6.27 10.60 -9.75
CA ASP A 109 6.33 11.38 -10.98
C ASP A 109 5.77 10.53 -12.15
N PRO A 110 4.62 10.89 -12.74
CA PRO A 110 3.84 12.10 -12.44
C PRO A 110 3.18 12.04 -11.05
N PRO A 111 2.81 13.20 -10.45
CA PRO A 111 2.28 13.27 -9.08
C PRO A 111 1.04 12.43 -8.81
N ASN A 112 0.27 12.12 -9.87
CA ASN A 112 -0.94 11.32 -9.81
C ASN A 112 -0.77 9.94 -10.47
N CYS A 113 0.43 9.36 -10.45
CA CYS A 113 0.60 7.95 -10.82
C CYS A 113 -0.38 7.05 -10.03
N PHE A 114 -1.14 6.10 -10.61
CA PHE A 114 -1.30 5.74 -12.03
C PHE A 114 -2.46 6.44 -12.75
N SER A 115 -3.21 7.33 -12.10
CA SER A 115 -4.24 8.14 -12.78
C SER A 115 -3.65 8.99 -13.93
N GLN A 116 -2.37 9.34 -13.81
CA GLN A 116 -1.53 9.89 -14.87
C GLN A 116 -0.28 9.04 -15.04
N VAL A 117 0.19 8.90 -16.26
CA VAL A 117 1.38 8.10 -16.60
C VAL A 117 2.15 8.78 -17.71
N TYR A 118 3.46 8.52 -17.79
CA TYR A 118 4.24 8.85 -18.97
C TYR A 118 3.99 7.79 -20.05
N VAL A 119 3.80 8.25 -21.28
CA VAL A 119 3.72 7.44 -22.49
C VAL A 119 4.57 8.14 -23.53
N ASP A 120 5.71 7.54 -23.92
CA ASP A 120 6.72 8.17 -24.77
C ASP A 120 7.21 9.54 -24.26
N GLY A 121 7.30 9.69 -22.93
CA GLY A 121 7.74 10.93 -22.28
C GLY A 121 6.65 12.00 -22.14
N GLU A 122 5.44 11.77 -22.67
CA GLU A 122 4.30 12.67 -22.49
C GLU A 122 3.39 12.18 -21.36
N VAL A 123 2.91 13.11 -20.52
CA VAL A 123 1.95 12.78 -19.46
C VAL A 123 0.56 12.59 -20.08
N LYS A 124 -0.05 11.43 -19.84
CA LYS A 124 -1.41 11.08 -20.29
C LYS A 124 -2.25 10.62 -19.11
N ASN A 125 -3.57 10.88 -19.15
CA ASN A 125 -4.48 10.36 -18.15
C ASN A 125 -4.84 8.92 -18.47
N MET A 126 -4.89 8.07 -17.44
CA MET A 126 -5.24 6.65 -17.59
C MET A 126 -6.63 6.46 -18.21
N SER A 127 -7.60 7.29 -17.83
CA SER A 127 -8.98 7.25 -18.36
C SER A 127 -9.08 7.44 -19.87
N ASP A 128 -8.14 8.18 -20.44
CA ASP A 128 -8.10 8.44 -21.88
C ASP A 128 -7.55 7.21 -22.60
N LEU A 129 -6.52 6.59 -22.03
CA LEU A 129 -5.84 5.40 -22.55
C LEU A 129 -6.70 4.14 -22.44
N SER A 130 -7.29 3.90 -21.28
CA SER A 130 -7.98 2.64 -20.97
C SER A 130 -9.07 2.80 -19.91
N LYS A 131 -10.17 2.08 -20.12
CA LYS A 131 -11.26 1.88 -19.14
C LYS A 131 -11.03 0.65 -18.28
N SER A 132 -10.29 -0.33 -18.79
CA SER A 132 -10.00 -1.60 -18.10
C SER A 132 -8.86 -1.51 -17.09
N LEU A 133 -8.15 -0.37 -17.04
CA LEU A 133 -7.08 -0.13 -16.08
C LEU A 133 -7.56 0.72 -14.92
N VAL A 134 -7.54 0.14 -13.71
CA VAL A 134 -8.03 0.78 -12.49
C VAL A 134 -6.85 1.09 -11.56
N ALA A 135 -6.71 2.36 -11.21
CA ALA A 135 -5.68 2.82 -10.28
C ALA A 135 -6.23 2.95 -8.86
N SER A 136 -5.52 2.40 -7.87
CA SER A 136 -5.75 2.63 -6.46
C SER A 136 -4.50 3.26 -5.83
N ARG A 137 -4.67 4.30 -5.01
CA ARG A 137 -3.56 5.10 -4.50
C ARG A 137 -3.67 5.38 -3.01
N SER A 138 -2.55 5.22 -2.33
CA SER A 138 -2.27 5.76 -1.00
C SER A 138 -1.16 6.83 -1.10
N ASN A 139 -0.67 7.33 0.05
CA ASN A 139 0.36 8.36 0.07
C ASN A 139 1.67 7.93 -0.61
N HIS A 140 2.07 6.67 -0.42
CA HIS A 140 3.37 6.14 -0.85
C HIS A 140 3.27 4.88 -1.70
N PHE A 141 2.10 4.24 -1.75
CA PHE A 141 1.89 2.98 -2.45
C PHE A 141 0.77 3.15 -3.47
N VAL A 142 1.05 2.78 -4.72
CA VAL A 142 0.09 2.85 -5.82
C VAL A 142 -0.03 1.48 -6.47
N ILE A 143 -1.26 1.13 -6.85
CA ILE A 143 -1.61 -0.13 -7.47
C ILE A 143 -2.32 0.18 -8.79
N LEU A 144 -1.98 -0.59 -9.81
CA LEU A 144 -2.69 -0.64 -11.08
C LEU A 144 -3.22 -2.06 -11.26
N SER A 145 -4.52 -2.21 -11.42
CA SER A 145 -5.17 -3.49 -11.69
C SER A 145 -5.82 -3.49 -13.07
N PHE A 146 -5.81 -4.66 -13.71
CA PHE A 146 -6.55 -4.93 -14.93
C PHE A 146 -7.89 -5.57 -14.60
N ASP A 147 -8.98 -4.87 -14.94
CA ASP A 147 -10.34 -5.38 -14.83
C ASP A 147 -10.86 -5.78 -16.21
N SER A 148 -10.87 -7.09 -16.47
CA SER A 148 -11.36 -7.66 -17.73
C SER A 148 -12.85 -7.38 -18.00
N SER A 149 -13.65 -7.09 -16.96
CA SER A 149 -15.07 -6.75 -17.12
C SER A 149 -15.30 -5.34 -17.69
N LEU A 150 -14.29 -4.47 -17.58
CA LEU A 150 -14.33 -3.07 -18.02
C LEU A 150 -13.66 -2.85 -19.38
N VAL A 151 -13.20 -3.91 -20.06
CA VAL A 151 -12.58 -3.84 -21.39
C VAL A 151 -13.55 -3.17 -22.37
N GLY A 152 -13.17 -1.97 -22.80
CA GLY A 152 -13.98 -1.15 -23.68
C GLY A 152 -14.00 -1.64 -25.12
N VAL A 153 -15.04 -1.25 -25.87
CA VAL A 153 -15.06 -1.43 -27.33
C VAL A 153 -13.88 -0.67 -27.93
N GLY A 154 -13.06 -1.38 -28.71
CA GLY A 154 -11.85 -0.84 -29.35
C GLY A 154 -10.58 -0.97 -28.52
N GLU A 155 -10.65 -1.41 -27.25
CA GLU A 155 -9.44 -1.71 -26.49
C GLU A 155 -8.78 -2.98 -27.01
N THR A 156 -7.48 -2.87 -27.29
CA THR A 156 -6.65 -3.98 -27.72
C THR A 156 -5.42 -4.08 -26.84
N LEU A 157 -4.84 -5.27 -26.78
CA LEU A 157 -3.60 -5.50 -26.04
C LEU A 157 -2.45 -4.75 -26.72
N ARG A 158 -1.95 -3.70 -26.07
CA ARG A 158 -0.77 -2.96 -26.52
C ARG A 158 0.48 -3.47 -25.84
N GLN A 159 1.50 -3.76 -26.65
CA GLN A 159 2.82 -4.16 -26.16
C GLN A 159 3.74 -2.95 -25.91
N ALA A 160 3.58 -1.89 -26.69
CA ALA A 160 4.36 -0.66 -26.62
C ALA A 160 3.52 0.54 -27.09
N PRO A 161 3.89 1.78 -26.71
CA PRO A 161 4.90 2.14 -25.70
C PRO A 161 4.46 1.74 -24.27
N PRO A 162 5.39 1.49 -23.32
CA PRO A 162 5.02 1.17 -21.94
C PRO A 162 4.41 2.38 -21.23
N LEU A 163 3.56 2.12 -20.23
CA LEU A 163 3.16 3.14 -19.27
C LEU A 163 4.25 3.26 -18.21
N GLU A 164 4.67 4.48 -17.91
CA GLU A 164 5.77 4.71 -16.99
C GLU A 164 5.39 5.63 -15.83
N CYS A 165 5.81 5.24 -14.64
CA CYS A 165 5.88 6.10 -13.48
C CYS A 165 7.26 6.00 -12.83
N ARG A 166 7.63 7.06 -12.13
CA ARG A 166 8.93 7.22 -11.50
C ARG A 166 8.75 7.59 -10.03
N CYS A 167 9.70 7.20 -9.22
CA CYS A 167 9.89 7.75 -7.89
C CYS A 167 11.13 8.64 -7.93
N VAL A 168 10.96 9.91 -7.59
CA VAL A 168 12.00 10.93 -7.73
C VAL A 168 12.29 11.61 -6.40
N THR A 169 13.52 12.07 -6.24
CA THR A 169 13.87 13.00 -5.16
C THR A 169 13.14 14.33 -5.33
N VAL A 170 13.06 15.13 -4.27
CA VAL A 170 12.54 16.51 -4.33
C VAL A 170 13.29 17.42 -5.32
N LYS A 171 14.48 17.01 -5.78
CA LYS A 171 15.28 17.70 -6.80
C LYS A 171 15.07 17.15 -8.22
N GLY A 172 14.18 16.18 -8.41
CA GLY A 172 13.86 15.57 -9.71
C GLY A 172 14.79 14.43 -10.13
N VAL A 173 15.72 13.98 -9.28
CA VAL A 173 16.57 12.80 -9.60
C VAL A 173 15.73 11.52 -9.49
N VAL A 174 15.71 10.71 -10.55
CA VAL A 174 15.00 9.43 -10.60
C VAL A 174 15.72 8.38 -9.75
N LEU A 175 14.97 7.73 -8.86
CA LEU A 175 15.46 6.68 -7.96
C LEU A 175 14.99 5.29 -8.36
N SER A 176 13.77 5.18 -8.87
CA SER A 176 13.18 3.92 -9.32
C SER A 176 12.12 4.21 -10.36
N THR A 177 11.98 3.32 -11.34
CA THR A 177 11.00 3.44 -12.42
C THR A 177 10.19 2.15 -12.52
N ILE A 178 8.87 2.28 -12.62
CA ILE A 178 7.99 1.17 -12.98
C ILE A 178 7.52 1.35 -14.42
N GLN A 179 7.69 0.30 -15.23
CA GLN A 179 7.18 0.23 -16.60
C GLN A 179 6.13 -0.87 -16.69
N ILE A 180 4.97 -0.51 -17.25
CA ILE A 180 3.86 -1.43 -17.49
C ILE A 180 3.76 -1.70 -18.99
N GLU A 181 3.90 -2.97 -19.37
CA GLU A 181 3.73 -3.46 -20.73
C GLU A 181 2.53 -4.40 -20.83
N LYS A 182 2.11 -4.70 -22.07
CA LYS A 182 1.04 -5.64 -22.37
C LYS A 182 -0.23 -5.31 -21.59
N TYR A 183 -0.73 -4.12 -21.84
CA TYR A 183 -1.94 -3.59 -21.21
C TYR A 183 -3.01 -3.30 -22.27
N TYR A 184 -4.28 -3.36 -21.89
CA TYR A 184 -5.39 -3.03 -22.78
C TYR A 184 -5.57 -1.52 -22.86
N SER A 185 -5.67 -0.99 -24.08
CA SER A 185 -5.95 0.42 -24.34
C SER A 185 -6.57 0.62 -25.71
N LYS A 186 -7.24 1.76 -25.90
CA LYS A 186 -7.94 2.13 -27.15
C LYS A 186 -6.98 2.40 -28.29
#